data_AF-A0A535F570-F1
#
_entry.id   AF-A0A535F570-F1
#
_cell.length_a   1.000
_cell.length_b   1.000
_cell.length_c   1.000
_cell.angle_alpha   90.00
_cell.angle_beta   90.00
_cell.angle_gamma   90.00
#
_symmetry.space_group_name_H-M   'P 1'
#
loop_
_entity.id
_entity.type
_entity.pdbx_description
1 polymer ?
#
loop_
_entity_poly.entity_id
_entity_poly.type
_entity_poly.pdbx_seq_one_letter_code
_entity_poly.pdbx_strand_id
1 'polypeptide(L)'
;FPEGEVILSTQPVTSADLEYVVERIGEFGDDNRAGIERTLHRISAIRNRKGKVVGLTCRIGRAVLGSIGLIRDIVEQGQSILILGRPGVGKTTLLREIARVLADDANKRVVIVD
;
A
#
# COMPACT_ATOMS: atom_id res chain seq x y z
N PHE A 1 1.83 -10.92 9.84
CA PHE A 1 2.22 -12.32 10.00
C PHE A 1 3.50 -12.52 9.22
N PRO A 2 4.67 -12.27 9.82
CA PRO A 2 5.96 -12.51 9.17
C PRO A 2 6.38 -13.99 9.19
N GLU A 3 5.66 -14.85 9.93
CA GLU A 3 6.10 -16.22 10.24
C GLU A 3 5.63 -17.31 9.26
N GLY A 4 4.93 -16.95 8.17
CA GLY A 4 4.56 -17.92 7.15
C GLY A 4 3.30 -17.58 6.36
N GLU A 5 2.87 -18.54 5.55
CA GLU A 5 1.65 -18.49 4.75
C GLU A 5 0.47 -19.02 5.57
N VAL A 6 -0.66 -18.33 5.49
CA VAL A 6 -1.91 -18.74 6.12
C VAL A 6 -2.99 -18.82 5.06
N ILE A 7 -3.61 -19.99 4.91
CA ILE A 7 -4.80 -20.14 4.07
C ILE A 7 -5.96 -19.44 4.77
N LEU A 8 -6.47 -18.38 4.14
CA LEU A 8 -7.56 -17.58 4.70
C LEU A 8 -8.94 -18.23 4.53
N SER A 9 -9.11 -19.08 3.51
CA SER A 9 -10.35 -19.79 3.21
C SER A 9 -10.08 -21.04 2.39
N THR A 10 -10.91 -22.08 2.57
CA THR A 10 -10.94 -23.28 1.73
C THR A 10 -11.93 -23.19 0.58
N GLN A 11 -12.79 -22.16 0.57
CA GLN A 11 -13.69 -21.91 -0.55
C GLN A 11 -12.89 -21.43 -1.77
N PRO A 12 -13.02 -22.09 -2.95
CA PRO A 12 -12.35 -21.64 -4.16
C PRO A 12 -12.84 -20.27 -4.59
N VAL A 13 -11.89 -19.41 -4.99
CA VAL A 13 -12.20 -18.13 -5.64
C VAL A 13 -12.70 -18.41 -7.06
N THR A 14 -13.88 -17.89 -7.39
CA THR A 14 -14.50 -18.05 -8.71
C THR A 14 -14.04 -16.98 -9.69
N SER A 15 -14.31 -17.17 -10.99
CA SER A 15 -14.07 -16.12 -11.99
C SER A 15 -14.92 -14.87 -11.73
N ALA A 16 -16.14 -15.03 -11.21
CA ALA A 16 -17.02 -13.93 -10.87
C ALA A 16 -16.47 -13.09 -9.70
N ASP A 17 -15.83 -13.73 -8.71
CA ASP A 17 -15.16 -13.02 -7.61
C ASP A 17 -14.00 -12.16 -8.12
N LEU A 18 -13.21 -12.67 -9.07
CA LEU A 18 -12.12 -11.92 -9.68
C LEU A 18 -12.65 -10.73 -10.49
N GLU A 19 -13.68 -10.95 -11.31
CA GLU A 19 -14.32 -9.91 -12.11
C GLU A 19 -14.91 -8.81 -11.21
N TYR A 20 -15.62 -9.19 -10.15
CA TYR A 20 -16.17 -8.28 -9.13
C TYR A 20 -15.10 -7.38 -8.49
N VAL A 21 -13.93 -7.94 -8.18
CA VAL A 21 -12.83 -7.19 -7.56
C VAL A 21 -12.14 -6.28 -8.59
N VAL A 22 -11.86 -6.78 -9.79
CA VAL A 22 -11.21 -6.01 -10.86
C VAL A 22 -12.03 -4.78 -11.24
N GLU A 23 -13.36 -4.90 -11.38
CA GLU A 23 -14.25 -3.78 -11.67
C GLU A 23 -14.17 -2.64 -10.64
N ARG A 24 -13.89 -2.97 -9.38
CA ARG A 24 -13.82 -1.98 -8.27
C ARG A 24 -12.45 -1.36 -8.09
N ILE A 25 -11.39 -2.08 -8.43
CA ILE A 25 -10.02 -1.55 -8.38
C ILE A 25 -9.80 -0.56 -9.53
N GLY A 26 -10.43 -0.79 -10.68
CA GLY A 26 -10.24 0.00 -11.89
C GLY A 26 -9.16 -0.58 -12.80
N GLU A 27 -8.50 0.28 -13.57
CA GLU A 27 -7.51 -0.15 -14.56
C GLU A 27 -6.15 -0.50 -13.92
N PHE A 28 -5.52 -1.53 -14.46
CA PHE A 28 -4.12 -1.84 -14.18
C PHE A 28 -3.25 -1.04 -15.16
N GLY A 29 -2.22 -0.38 -14.66
CA GLY A 29 -1.25 0.34 -15.50
C GLY A 29 -0.35 -0.60 -16.30
N ASP A 30 0.57 -0.02 -17.07
CA ASP A 30 1.49 -0.76 -17.96
C ASP A 30 2.39 -1.77 -17.24
N ASP A 31 2.65 -1.57 -15.94
CA ASP A 31 3.40 -2.52 -15.10
C ASP A 31 2.51 -3.65 -14.53
N ASN A 32 1.26 -3.73 -14.99
CA ASN A 32 0.24 -4.67 -14.57
C ASN A 32 -0.10 -4.57 -13.06
N ARG A 33 -0.02 -3.36 -12.52
CA ARG A 33 -0.41 -3.04 -11.15
C ARG A 33 -1.49 -1.98 -11.07
N ALA A 34 -2.25 -2.05 -9.99
CA ALA A 34 -3.24 -1.06 -9.59
C ALA A 34 -3.09 -0.77 -8.10
N GLY A 35 -3.56 0.40 -7.68
CA GLY A 35 -3.67 0.81 -6.28
C GLY A 35 -5.13 1.02 -5.90
N ILE A 36 -5.43 0.97 -4.61
CA ILE A 36 -6.70 1.51 -4.10
C ILE A 36 -6.44 2.99 -3.80
N GLU A 37 -7.21 3.89 -4.42
CA GLU A 37 -7.03 5.33 -4.31
C GLU A 37 -6.88 5.77 -2.84
N ARG A 38 -5.95 6.70 -2.58
CA ARG A 38 -5.63 7.21 -1.24
C ARG A 38 -5.12 6.15 -0.24
N THR A 39 -4.73 4.96 -0.70
CA THR A 39 -4.12 3.93 0.15
C THR A 39 -2.81 3.42 -0.42
N LEU A 40 -2.06 2.69 0.41
CA LEU A 40 -0.78 2.08 0.05
C LEU A 40 -0.93 0.62 -0.43
N HIS A 41 -2.17 0.17 -0.63
CA HIS A 41 -2.43 -1.16 -1.15
C HIS A 41 -1.96 -1.23 -2.59
N ARG A 42 -1.32 -2.35 -2.94
CA ARG A 42 -0.88 -2.61 -4.30
C ARG A 42 -1.41 -3.95 -4.75
N ILE A 43 -2.02 -3.98 -5.91
CA ILE A 43 -2.67 -5.15 -6.46
C ILE A 43 -2.07 -5.43 -7.83
N SER A 44 -1.54 -6.63 -8.02
CA SER A 44 -1.03 -7.10 -9.31
C SER A 44 -1.97 -8.18 -9.86
N ALA A 45 -2.25 -8.13 -11.15
CA ALA A 45 -3.05 -9.17 -11.79
C ALA A 45 -2.18 -10.34 -12.24
N ILE A 46 -2.63 -11.57 -11.99
CA ILE A 46 -2.09 -12.78 -12.62
C ILE A 46 -2.91 -12.99 -13.88
N ARG A 47 -2.26 -12.99 -15.05
CA ARG A 47 -2.94 -13.09 -16.35
C ARG A 47 -2.52 -14.34 -17.11
N ASN A 48 -3.45 -14.92 -17.84
CA ASN A 48 -3.16 -16.01 -18.77
C ASN A 48 -2.59 -15.48 -20.11
N ARG A 49 -2.22 -16.38 -21.03
CA ARG A 49 -1.66 -16.03 -22.35
C ARG A 49 -2.60 -15.20 -23.24
N LYS A 50 -3.90 -15.18 -22.94
CA LYS A 50 -4.91 -14.36 -23.63
C LYS A 50 -5.15 -13.01 -22.94
N GLY A 51 -4.39 -12.68 -21.89
CA GLY A 51 -4.52 -11.45 -21.12
C GLY A 51 -5.64 -11.44 -20.08
N LYS A 52 -6.43 -12.52 -19.96
CA LYS A 52 -7.52 -12.62 -18.96
C LYS A 52 -6.93 -12.75 -17.56
N VAL A 53 -7.47 -11.97 -16.61
CA VAL A 53 -7.14 -12.09 -15.17
C VAL A 53 -7.63 -13.43 -14.65
N VAL A 54 -6.71 -14.21 -14.08
CA VAL A 54 -6.97 -15.54 -13.49
C VAL A 54 -6.60 -15.60 -12.01
N GLY A 55 -6.08 -14.50 -11.46
CA GLY A 55 -5.77 -14.37 -10.04
C GLY A 55 -5.28 -12.96 -9.73
N LEU A 56 -5.16 -12.64 -8.45
CA LEU A 56 -4.67 -11.36 -7.96
C LEU A 56 -3.62 -11.59 -6.87
N THR A 57 -2.59 -10.75 -6.84
CA THR A 57 -1.66 -10.65 -5.72
C THR A 57 -1.85 -9.30 -5.04
N CYS A 58 -2.34 -9.32 -3.81
CA CYS A 58 -2.65 -8.11 -3.06
C CYS A 58 -1.63 -7.89 -1.93
N ARG A 59 -0.91 -6.77 -1.98
CA ARG A 59 -0.05 -6.31 -0.88
C ARG A 59 -0.83 -5.30 -0.05
N ILE A 60 -1.08 -5.64 1.21
CA ILE A 60 -1.74 -4.75 2.16
C ILE A 60 -0.80 -3.64 2.58
N GLY A 61 -1.17 -2.41 2.28
CA GLY A 61 -0.49 -1.22 2.75
C GLY A 61 -0.78 -1.03 4.24
N ARG A 62 0.23 -1.13 5.10
CA ARG A 62 0.09 -0.89 6.54
C ARG A 62 0.83 0.40 6.91
N ALA A 63 0.15 1.27 7.66
CA ALA A 63 0.77 2.33 8.44
C ALA A 63 0.71 1.94 9.92
N VAL A 64 1.78 2.18 10.67
CA VAL A 64 1.79 1.98 12.13
C VAL A 64 1.56 3.34 12.78
N LEU A 65 0.39 3.49 13.37
CA LEU A 65 -0.07 4.73 13.97
C LEU A 65 0.72 5.07 15.25
N GLY A 66 0.87 6.36 15.53
CA GLY A 66 1.35 6.86 16.83
C GLY A 66 2.86 6.91 17.01
N SER A 67 3.63 6.57 15.97
CA SER A 67 5.10 6.65 15.99
C SER A 67 5.66 8.04 15.65
N ILE A 68 4.81 8.96 15.17
CA ILE A 68 5.22 10.31 14.75
C ILE A 68 5.50 11.27 15.91
N GLY A 69 4.98 11.00 17.12
CA GLY A 69 4.96 11.99 18.20
C GLY A 69 6.33 12.57 18.54
N LEU A 70 7.40 11.77 18.35
CA LEU A 70 8.78 12.16 18.59
C LEU A 70 9.39 13.10 17.55
N ILE A 71 8.82 13.18 16.35
CA ILE A 71 9.36 13.95 15.22
C ILE A 71 8.34 14.90 14.60
N ARG A 72 7.18 15.09 15.25
CA ARG A 72 6.08 15.90 14.70
C ARG A 72 6.52 17.35 14.50
N ASP A 73 7.23 17.89 15.47
CA ASP A 73 7.85 19.21 15.43
C ASP A 73 8.80 19.38 14.23
N ILE A 74 9.60 18.35 13.91
CA ILE A 74 10.51 18.35 12.76
C ILE A 74 9.71 18.33 11.44
N VAL A 75 8.68 17.49 11.36
CA VAL A 75 7.83 17.35 10.17
C VAL A 75 7.05 18.63 9.87
N GLU A 76 6.56 19.31 10.91
CA GLU A 76 5.77 20.55 10.78
C GLU A 76 6.59 21.76 10.32
N GLN A 77 7.92 21.75 10.53
CA GLN A 77 8.81 22.80 10.03
C GLN A 77 8.85 22.89 8.50
N GLY A 78 8.37 21.87 7.77
CA GLY A 78 8.30 21.87 6.32
C GLY A 78 9.67 21.77 5.63
N GLN A 79 10.73 21.43 6.37
CA GLN A 79 12.05 21.17 5.82
C GLN A 79 12.12 19.78 5.16
N SER A 80 13.11 19.59 4.29
CA SER A 80 13.39 18.27 3.71
C SER A 80 14.00 17.34 4.77
N ILE A 81 13.49 16.10 4.88
CA ILE A 81 13.90 15.13 5.89
C ILE A 81 14.44 13.87 5.20
N LEU A 82 15.59 13.37 5.67
CA LEU A 82 16.16 12.08 5.26
C LEU A 82 16.14 11.09 6.43
N ILE A 83 15.50 9.93 6.24
CA ILE A 83 15.39 8.88 7.26
C ILE A 83 16.41 7.77 6.98
N LEU A 84 17.41 7.63 7.86
CA LEU A 84 18.48 6.63 7.73
C LEU A 84 18.38 5.52 8.79
N GLY A 85 18.97 4.36 8.49
CA GLY A 85 18.99 3.21 9.40
C GLY A 85 19.15 1.88 8.68
N ARG A 86 19.50 0.82 9.43
CA ARG A 86 19.70 -0.54 8.90
C ARG A 86 18.44 -1.09 8.21
N PRO A 87 18.54 -2.11 7.35
CA PRO A 87 17.37 -2.81 6.81
C PRO A 87 16.44 -3.28 7.93
N GLY A 88 15.12 -3.20 7.73
CA GLY A 88 14.12 -3.69 8.69
C GLY A 88 13.78 -2.78 9.89
N VAL A 89 14.48 -1.68 10.12
CA VAL A 89 14.26 -0.81 11.31
C VAL A 89 13.00 0.07 11.27
N GLY A 90 12.13 -0.10 10.27
CA GLY A 90 10.88 0.66 10.18
C GLY A 90 10.94 2.02 9.47
N LYS A 91 12.00 2.31 8.70
CA LYS A 91 12.11 3.58 7.93
C LYS A 91 10.87 3.86 7.05
N THR A 92 10.45 2.87 6.26
CA THR A 92 9.27 2.99 5.40
C THR A 92 7.99 3.09 6.21
N THR A 93 7.95 2.47 7.40
CA THR A 93 6.81 2.59 8.32
C THR A 93 6.69 4.03 8.83
N LEU A 94 7.80 4.64 9.23
CA LEU A 94 7.86 6.03 9.66
C LEU A 94 7.46 6.99 8.54
N LEU A 95 8.00 6.79 7.33
CA LEU A 95 7.66 7.61 6.16
C LEU A 95 6.16 7.57 5.85
N ARG A 96 5.52 6.41 5.98
CA ARG A 96 4.07 6.26 5.78
C ARG A 96 3.25 6.96 6.85
N GLU A 97 3.69 6.90 8.10
CA GLU A 97 3.01 7.63 9.18
C GLU A 97 3.17 9.15 9.04
N ILE A 98 4.35 9.62 8.62
CA ILE A 98 4.58 11.04 8.27
C ILE A 98 3.60 11.47 7.17
N ALA A 99 3.51 10.69 6.09
CA ALA A 99 2.63 11.00 4.97
C ALA A 99 1.14 11.05 5.39
N ARG A 100 0.71 10.11 6.25
CA ARG A 100 -0.64 10.10 6.82
C ARG A 100 -0.90 11.36 7.65
N VAL A 101 -0.01 11.72 8.58
CA VAL A 101 -0.17 12.91 9.44
C VAL A 101 -0.21 14.19 8.61
N LEU A 102 0.65 14.31 7.60
CA LEU A 102 0.64 15.46 6.70
C LEU A 102 -0.66 15.56 5.89
N ALA A 103 -1.21 14.43 5.46
CA ALA A 103 -2.45 14.39 4.67
C ALA A 103 -3.70 14.62 5.54
N ASP A 104 -3.84 13.88 6.63
CA ASP A 104 -5.07 13.84 7.44
C ASP A 104 -5.10 14.95 8.49
N ASP A 105 -4.00 15.17 9.22
CA ASP A 105 -3.98 16.10 10.35
C ASP A 105 -3.63 17.53 9.89
N ALA A 106 -2.66 17.66 8.98
CA ALA A 106 -2.21 18.97 8.46
C ALA A 106 -2.93 19.38 7.17
N ASN A 107 -3.83 18.54 6.65
CA ASN A 107 -4.64 18.78 5.46
C ASN A 107 -3.83 19.19 4.21
N LYS A 108 -2.60 18.67 4.09
CA LYS A 108 -1.69 18.94 2.97
C LYS A 108 -1.90 17.90 1.87
N ARG A 109 -1.72 18.32 0.62
CA ARG A 109 -1.63 17.38 -0.50
C ARG A 109 -0.29 16.65 -0.43
N VAL A 110 -0.32 15.37 -0.10
CA VAL A 110 0.87 14.51 -0.02
C VAL A 110 0.93 13.59 -1.23
N VAL A 111 2.12 13.45 -1.82
CA VAL A 111 2.41 12.51 -2.89
C VAL A 111 3.57 11.63 -2.43
N ILE A 112 3.40 10.31 -2.53
CA ILE A 112 4.46 9.34 -2.26
C ILE A 112 4.94 8.80 -3.61
N VAL A 113 6.25 8.83 -3.82
CA VAL A 113 6.92 8.25 -4.98
C VAL A 113 7.82 7.13 -4.46
N ASP A 114 7.60 5.90 -4.93
CA ASP A 114 8.38 4.69 -4.63
C ASP A 114 8.84 4.07 -5.96
#